data_AF-A0A536VG18-F1
#
_entry.id   AF-A0A536VG18-F1
#
_cell.length_a   1.000
_cell.length_b   1.000
_cell.length_c   1.000
_cell.angle_alpha   90.00
_cell.angle_beta   90.00
_cell.angle_gamma   90.00
#
_symmetry.space_group_name_H-M   'P 1'
#
loop_
_entity.id
_entity.type
_entity.pdbx_description
1 polymer ?
#
loop_
_entity_poly.entity_id
_entity_poly.type
_entity_poly.pdbx_seq_one_letter_code
_entity_poly.pdbx_strand_id
1 'polypeptide(L)'
;MSGDPAPSPATSSTSEVPEGTPAPMGPGVLASAQALLGDLRVAFQERVQLLSLELRQAGLALTQMIMFAVVVALLIVSAWLALMVGLFMASTAFGLHWSLAIGVVFAVNAGGAVGLWLKVRQLTMQLMLPATVRTIRASMPVSAATAAPAVASNEPVMTPVPPVPVKEAEHG
;
A
#
# COMPACT_ATOMS: atom_id res chain seq x y z
N MET A 1 -87.83 -12.37 -27.03
CA MET A 1 -86.45 -12.35 -27.58
C MET A 1 -85.70 -13.49 -26.91
N SER A 2 -85.61 -14.70 -27.49
CA SER A 2 -84.72 -15.09 -28.63
C SER A 2 -83.24 -14.95 -28.21
N GLY A 3 -82.38 -15.97 -28.13
CA GLY A 3 -82.41 -17.41 -28.39
C GLY A 3 -80.95 -17.93 -28.28
N ASP A 4 -80.73 -19.15 -27.80
CA ASP A 4 -79.42 -19.86 -27.77
C ASP A 4 -79.10 -20.44 -29.18
N PRO A 5 -77.81 -20.63 -29.60
CA PRO A 5 -77.04 -21.83 -29.17
C PRO A 5 -75.47 -21.72 -29.16
N ALA A 6 -74.83 -22.69 -28.51
CA ALA A 6 -73.39 -23.02 -28.53
C ALA A 6 -72.86 -23.42 -29.94
N PRO A 7 -71.52 -23.41 -30.22
CA PRO A 7 -70.64 -24.54 -29.85
C PRO A 7 -69.14 -24.21 -29.56
N SER A 8 -68.43 -25.11 -28.86
CA SER A 8 -66.95 -25.16 -28.80
C SER A 8 -66.33 -25.50 -30.18
N PRO A 9 -65.07 -25.13 -30.46
CA PRO A 9 -63.96 -26.05 -30.18
C PRO A 9 -62.62 -25.37 -29.80
N ALA A 10 -61.69 -26.21 -29.37
CA ALA A 10 -60.29 -25.91 -29.07
C ALA A 10 -59.60 -24.98 -30.09
N THR A 11 -58.89 -23.97 -29.57
CA THR A 11 -57.60 -23.58 -30.11
C THR A 11 -56.53 -24.01 -29.12
N SER A 12 -55.82 -25.06 -29.53
CA SER A 12 -54.53 -25.45 -29.00
C SER A 12 -53.60 -24.22 -28.99
N SER A 13 -53.18 -23.79 -27.81
CA SER A 13 -51.85 -23.24 -27.64
C SER A 13 -51.08 -24.22 -26.76
N THR A 14 -50.58 -25.26 -27.42
CA THR A 14 -49.27 -25.80 -27.11
C THR A 14 -48.29 -24.63 -27.12
N SER A 15 -47.80 -24.25 -25.95
CA SER A 15 -46.40 -23.85 -25.74
C SER A 15 -46.21 -23.90 -24.23
N GLU A 16 -45.74 -25.03 -23.72
CA GLU A 16 -44.31 -25.24 -23.53
C GLU A 16 -43.94 -24.80 -22.12
N VAL A 17 -43.84 -25.80 -21.26
CA VAL A 17 -42.93 -25.80 -20.11
C VAL A 17 -41.55 -25.45 -20.64
N PRO A 18 -40.88 -24.37 -20.20
CA PRO A 18 -39.45 -24.32 -20.19
C PRO A 18 -39.02 -24.64 -18.75
N GLU A 19 -39.06 -25.93 -18.41
CA GLU A 19 -37.96 -26.45 -17.62
C GLU A 19 -36.73 -26.27 -18.50
N GLY A 20 -35.73 -25.58 -17.96
CA GLY A 20 -34.48 -25.31 -18.66
C GLY A 20 -34.40 -23.89 -19.18
N THR A 21 -34.06 -22.95 -18.31
CA THR A 21 -32.84 -22.19 -18.65
C THR A 21 -31.69 -23.00 -18.07
N PRO A 22 -30.97 -23.78 -18.91
CA PRO A 22 -29.66 -24.25 -18.52
C PRO A 22 -28.86 -23.00 -18.20
N ALA A 23 -28.26 -22.92 -17.00
CA ALA A 23 -27.26 -21.91 -16.73
C ALA A 23 -26.27 -21.88 -17.91
N PRO A 24 -26.13 -20.77 -18.66
CA PRO A 24 -25.07 -20.69 -19.64
C PRO A 24 -23.76 -20.68 -18.87
N MET A 25 -23.12 -21.84 -18.79
CA MET A 25 -21.71 -21.97 -18.41
C MET A 25 -20.89 -21.16 -19.42
N GLY A 26 -20.50 -19.95 -18.98
CA GLY A 26 -19.89 -18.90 -19.80
C GLY A 26 -21.00 -18.11 -20.50
N PRO A 27 -21.19 -16.79 -20.30
CA PRO A 27 -20.26 -15.69 -19.97
C PRO A 27 -20.44 -15.01 -18.58
N GLY A 28 -21.09 -15.66 -17.61
CA GLY A 28 -21.40 -15.07 -16.30
C GLY A 28 -20.20 -14.69 -15.43
N VAL A 29 -19.09 -15.44 -15.48
CA VAL A 29 -17.89 -15.17 -14.65
C VAL A 29 -17.18 -13.88 -15.08
N LEU A 30 -17.16 -13.62 -16.39
CA LEU A 30 -16.64 -12.36 -16.94
C LEU A 30 -17.52 -11.18 -16.55
N ALA A 31 -18.84 -11.34 -16.52
CA ALA A 31 -19.76 -10.30 -16.06
C ALA A 31 -19.59 -10.00 -14.56
N SER A 32 -19.41 -11.03 -13.73
CA SER A 32 -19.11 -10.86 -12.30
C SER A 32 -17.76 -10.20 -12.05
N ALA A 33 -16.71 -10.57 -12.80
CA ALA A 33 -15.41 -9.91 -12.71
C ALA A 33 -15.46 -8.43 -13.13
N GLN A 34 -16.25 -8.10 -14.15
CA GLN A 34 -16.49 -6.73 -14.59
C GLN A 34 -17.27 -5.92 -13.55
N ALA A 35 -18.28 -6.53 -12.91
CA ALA A 35 -19.02 -5.91 -11.83
C ALA A 35 -18.13 -5.62 -10.61
N LEU A 36 -17.30 -6.59 -10.20
CA LEU A 36 -16.32 -6.40 -9.14
C LEU A 36 -15.29 -5.31 -9.49
N LEU A 37 -14.82 -5.27 -10.73
CA LEU A 37 -13.90 -4.22 -11.18
C LEU A 37 -14.58 -2.83 -11.18
N GLY A 38 -15.87 -2.78 -11.52
CA GLY A 38 -16.71 -1.59 -11.41
C GLY A 38 -16.81 -1.10 -9.97
N ASP A 39 -17.16 -1.98 -9.03
CA ASP A 39 -17.26 -1.65 -7.60
C ASP A 39 -15.92 -1.20 -7.01
N LEU A 40 -14.81 -1.88 -7.34
CA LEU A 40 -13.48 -1.45 -6.92
C LEU A 40 -13.14 -0.06 -7.47
N ARG A 41 -13.51 0.23 -8.73
CA ARG A 41 -13.25 1.52 -9.37
C ARG A 41 -14.06 2.63 -8.72
N VAL A 42 -15.32 2.37 -8.35
CA VAL A 42 -16.17 3.31 -7.61
C VAL A 42 -15.59 3.57 -6.21
N ALA A 43 -15.22 2.52 -5.47
CA ALA A 43 -14.59 2.66 -4.14
C ALA A 43 -13.24 3.38 -4.20
N PHE A 44 -12.47 3.19 -5.29
CA PHE A 44 -11.22 3.91 -5.52
C PHE A 44 -11.46 5.40 -5.81
N GLN A 45 -12.52 5.75 -6.56
CA GLN A 45 -12.86 7.14 -6.84
C GLN A 45 -13.19 7.92 -5.57
N GLU A 46 -13.91 7.32 -4.62
CA GLU A 46 -14.19 7.93 -3.31
C GLU A 46 -12.91 8.17 -2.51
N ARG A 47 -12.01 7.18 -2.47
CA ARG A 47 -10.70 7.32 -1.81
C ARG A 47 -9.83 8.36 -2.48
N VAL A 48 -9.80 8.44 -3.81
CA VAL A 48 -9.05 9.46 -4.56
C VAL A 48 -9.62 10.85 -4.30
N GLN A 49 -10.94 11.02 -4.20
CA GLN A 49 -11.55 12.30 -3.85
C GLN A 49 -11.14 12.75 -2.44
N LEU A 50 -11.20 11.84 -1.45
CA LEU A 50 -10.73 12.12 -0.08
C LEU A 50 -9.23 12.41 -0.04
N LEU A 51 -8.41 11.59 -0.71
CA LEU A 51 -6.98 11.81 -0.83
C LEU A 51 -6.66 13.12 -1.54
N SER A 52 -7.44 13.56 -2.53
CA SER A 52 -7.21 14.83 -3.19
C SER A 52 -7.44 16.02 -2.25
N LEU A 53 -8.42 15.92 -1.34
CA LEU A 53 -8.69 16.92 -0.32
C LEU A 53 -7.63 16.89 0.78
N GLU A 54 -7.24 15.70 1.25
CA GLU A 54 -6.18 15.53 2.22
C GLU A 54 -4.81 15.92 1.66
N LEU A 55 -4.49 15.62 0.40
CA LEU A 55 -3.27 16.04 -0.29
C LEU A 55 -3.27 17.55 -0.50
N ARG A 56 -4.42 18.18 -0.74
CA ARG A 56 -4.48 19.64 -0.85
C ARG A 56 -4.26 20.29 0.51
N GLN A 57 -4.85 19.75 1.57
CA GLN A 57 -4.66 20.23 2.94
C GLN A 57 -3.23 19.96 3.46
N ALA A 58 -2.73 18.75 3.29
CA ALA A 58 -1.37 18.35 3.60
C ALA A 58 -0.35 19.08 2.73
N GLY A 59 -0.69 19.38 1.47
CA GLY A 59 0.14 20.15 0.54
C GLY A 59 0.30 21.60 0.96
N LEU A 60 -0.77 22.24 1.46
CA LEU A 60 -0.67 23.58 2.07
C LEU A 60 0.21 23.56 3.33
N ALA A 61 0.02 22.58 4.22
CA ALA A 61 0.85 22.41 5.41
C ALA A 61 2.32 22.13 5.06
N LEU A 62 2.58 21.27 4.07
CA LEU A 62 3.93 20.96 3.60
C LEU A 62 4.61 22.19 2.99
N THR A 63 3.89 22.97 2.18
CA THR A 63 4.43 24.21 1.61
C THR A 63 4.80 25.20 2.71
N GLN A 64 3.98 25.33 3.74
CA GLN A 64 4.27 26.16 4.89
C GLN A 64 5.51 25.64 5.67
N MET A 65 5.62 24.33 5.87
CA MET A 65 6.81 23.72 6.48
C MET A 65 8.06 23.96 5.64
N ILE A 66 7.98 23.85 4.31
CA ILE A 66 9.10 24.14 3.41
C ILE A 66 9.48 25.61 3.50
N MET A 67 8.52 26.54 3.53
CA MET A 67 8.80 27.96 3.68
C MET A 67 9.54 28.25 4.99
N PHE A 68 9.07 27.69 6.11
CA PHE A 68 9.79 27.81 7.38
C PHE A 68 11.16 27.12 7.35
N ALA A 69 11.27 25.95 6.73
CA ALA A 69 12.54 25.24 6.57
C ALA A 69 13.54 26.06 5.77
N VAL A 70 13.11 26.76 4.71
CA VAL A 70 13.95 27.66 3.92
C VAL A 70 14.40 28.85 4.78
N VAL A 71 13.49 29.50 5.50
CA VAL A 71 13.84 30.62 6.39
C VAL A 71 14.84 30.17 7.46
N VAL A 72 14.61 29.02 8.10
CA VAL A 72 15.52 28.44 9.09
C VAL A 72 16.87 28.09 8.44
N ALA A 73 16.88 27.51 7.24
CA ALA A 73 18.12 27.21 6.52
C ALA A 73 18.91 28.49 6.22
N LEU A 74 18.26 29.56 5.78
CA LEU A 74 18.89 30.87 5.57
C LEU A 74 19.45 31.43 6.87
N LEU A 75 18.68 31.39 7.97
CA LEU A 75 19.14 31.82 9.29
C LEU A 75 20.37 31.04 9.75
N ILE A 76 20.37 29.72 9.57
CA ILE A 76 21.51 28.86 9.90
C ILE A 76 22.73 29.24 9.07
N VAL A 77 22.58 29.44 7.76
CA VAL A 77 23.68 29.87 6.88
C VAL A 77 24.21 31.24 7.29
N SER A 78 23.33 32.20 7.58
CA SER A 78 23.73 33.53 8.05
C SER A 78 24.45 33.47 9.41
N ALA A 79 23.93 32.69 10.36
CA ALA A 79 24.56 32.49 11.66
C ALA A 79 25.93 31.81 11.52
N TRP A 80 26.06 30.85 10.61
CA TRP A 80 27.34 30.20 10.30
C TRP A 80 28.37 31.17 9.75
N LEU A 81 27.97 32.03 8.80
CA LEU A 81 28.85 33.07 8.26
C LEU A 81 29.27 34.07 9.34
N ALA A 82 28.34 34.53 10.17
CA ALA A 82 28.64 35.41 11.30
C ALA A 82 29.61 34.76 12.29
N LEU A 83 29.43 33.46 12.59
CA LEU A 83 30.33 32.69 13.43
C LEU A 83 31.73 32.62 12.82
N MET A 84 31.85 32.42 11.51
CA MET A 84 33.15 32.40 10.81
C MET A 84 33.86 33.75 10.86
N VAL A 85 33.13 34.85 10.64
CA VAL A 85 33.68 36.21 10.77
C VAL A 85 34.14 36.46 12.20
N GLY A 86 33.33 36.08 13.19
CA GLY A 86 33.68 36.18 14.60
C GLY A 86 34.92 35.36 14.95
N LEU A 87 35.04 34.14 14.43
CA LEU A 87 36.19 33.27 14.65
C LEU A 87 37.47 33.82 14.01
N PHE A 88 37.35 34.40 12.81
CA PHE A 88 38.46 35.09 12.16
C PHE A 88 38.91 36.32 12.96
N MET A 89 37.97 37.19 13.35
CA MET A 89 38.24 38.38 14.17
C MET A 89 38.86 38.01 15.53
N ALA A 90 38.30 37.01 16.22
CA ALA A 90 38.85 36.49 17.47
C ALA A 90 40.27 35.97 17.29
N SER A 91 40.54 35.19 16.23
CA SER A 91 41.88 34.70 15.93
C SER A 91 42.87 35.85 15.73
N THR A 92 42.49 36.88 14.97
CA THR A 92 43.35 38.06 14.80
C THR A 92 43.55 38.84 16.09
N ALA A 93 42.53 38.90 16.97
CA ALA A 93 42.63 39.56 18.28
C ALA A 93 43.57 38.82 19.25
N PHE A 94 43.66 37.49 19.14
CA PHE A 94 44.66 36.68 19.87
C PHE A 94 46.09 36.79 19.28
N GLY A 95 46.30 37.63 18.26
CA GLY A 95 47.60 37.80 17.61
C GLY A 95 47.98 36.64 16.68
N LEU A 96 47.02 35.78 16.34
CA LEU A 96 47.26 34.66 15.41
C LEU A 96 47.54 35.20 14.01
N HIS A 97 48.58 34.68 13.35
CA HIS A 97 48.88 35.02 11.96
C HIS A 97 47.71 34.65 11.05
N TRP A 98 47.43 35.49 10.05
CA TRP A 98 46.27 35.35 9.16
C TRP A 98 46.15 33.97 8.51
N SER A 99 47.28 33.32 8.20
CA SER A 99 47.29 31.96 7.63
C SER A 99 46.71 30.90 8.57
N LEU A 100 46.92 31.06 9.89
CA LEU A 100 46.43 30.15 10.91
C LEU A 100 44.92 30.34 11.11
N ALA A 101 44.45 31.60 11.08
CA ALA A 101 43.02 31.91 11.12
C ALA A 101 42.26 31.29 9.91
N ILE A 102 42.82 31.39 8.71
CA ILE A 102 42.27 30.72 7.51
C ILE A 102 42.30 29.19 7.68
N GLY A 103 43.37 28.65 8.25
CA GLY A 103 43.49 27.22 8.54
C GLY A 103 42.37 26.70 9.46
N VAL A 104 42.02 27.46 10.50
CA VAL A 104 40.90 27.14 11.40
C VAL A 104 39.56 27.20 10.67
N VAL A 105 39.30 28.26 9.90
CA VAL A 105 38.07 28.38 9.09
C VAL A 105 37.96 27.21 8.11
N PHE A 106 39.06 26.84 7.45
CA PHE A 106 39.10 25.70 6.54
C PHE A 106 38.82 24.38 7.26
N ALA A 107 39.45 24.14 8.41
CA ALA A 107 39.24 22.92 9.19
C ALA A 107 37.77 22.75 9.62
N VAL A 108 37.14 23.84 10.04
CA VAL A 108 35.73 23.83 10.42
C VAL A 108 34.82 23.55 9.22
N ASN A 109 35.09 24.13 8.04
CA ASN A 109 34.36 23.84 6.81
C ASN A 109 34.56 22.40 6.33
N ALA A 110 35.80 21.89 6.38
CA ALA A 110 36.12 20.51 6.06
C ALA A 110 35.40 19.54 7.01
N GLY A 111 35.34 19.85 8.31
CA GLY A 111 34.57 19.10 9.29
C GLY A 111 33.07 19.07 8.94
N GLY A 112 32.49 20.21 8.57
CA GLY A 112 31.11 20.29 8.08
C GLY A 112 30.87 19.43 6.84
N ALA A 113 31.77 19.50 5.86
CA ALA A 113 31.68 18.72 4.62
C ALA A 113 31.77 17.20 4.88
N VAL A 114 32.72 16.76 5.71
CA VAL A 114 32.87 15.35 6.10
C VAL A 114 31.64 14.87 6.86
N GLY A 115 31.11 15.68 7.80
CA GLY A 115 29.87 15.35 8.53
C GLY A 115 28.69 15.15 7.60
N LEU A 116 28.50 16.06 6.63
CA LEU A 116 27.45 15.95 5.61
C LEU A 116 27.65 14.72 4.73
N TRP A 117 28.88 14.45 4.29
CA TRP A 117 29.20 13.28 3.48
C TRP A 117 28.93 11.97 4.22
N LEU A 118 29.28 11.88 5.50
CA LEU A 118 28.97 10.72 6.33
C LEU A 118 27.46 10.53 6.50
N LYS A 119 26.72 11.63 6.73
CA LYS A 119 25.25 11.61 6.81
C LYS A 119 24.65 11.08 5.51
N VAL A 120 25.04 11.65 4.36
CA VAL A 120 24.60 11.20 3.04
C VAL A 120 24.92 9.72 2.84
N ARG A 121 26.15 9.29 3.15
CA ARG A 121 26.57 7.89 3.04
C ARG A 121 25.73 6.95 3.92
N GLN A 122 25.42 7.36 5.16
CA GLN A 122 24.53 6.59 6.05
C GLN A 122 23.12 6.47 5.48
N LEU A 123 22.55 7.57 4.97
CA LEU A 123 21.24 7.54 4.32
C LEU A 123 21.27 6.65 3.08
N THR A 124 22.28 6.77 2.21
CA THR A 124 22.42 5.90 1.04
C THR A 124 22.49 4.42 1.44
N MET A 125 23.24 4.07 2.50
CA MET A 125 23.29 2.69 3.01
C MET A 125 21.96 2.21 3.58
N GLN A 126 21.15 3.10 4.18
CA GLN A 126 19.81 2.78 4.68
C GLN A 126 18.76 2.68 3.55
N LEU A 127 18.92 3.45 2.47
CA LEU A 127 18.05 3.41 1.29
C LEU A 127 18.41 2.26 0.33
N MET A 128 19.61 1.69 0.43
CA MET A 128 20.00 0.48 -0.30
C MET A 128 19.35 -0.80 0.30
N LEU A 129 18.04 -0.92 0.11
CA LEU A 129 17.35 -2.15 -0.28
C LEU A 129 17.57 -3.45 0.55
N PRO A 130 17.00 -3.53 1.78
CA PRO A 130 16.45 -4.80 2.29
C PRO A 130 14.92 -4.83 2.26
N ALA A 131 14.27 -3.69 2.57
CA ALA A 131 12.82 -3.61 2.71
C ALA A 131 12.10 -3.72 1.36
N THR A 132 12.54 -2.96 0.35
CA THR A 132 11.92 -2.99 -0.99
C THR A 132 12.08 -4.35 -1.67
N VAL A 133 13.23 -5.01 -1.49
CA VAL A 133 13.46 -6.37 -2.04
C VAL A 133 12.57 -7.39 -1.31
N ARG A 134 12.41 -7.26 0.01
CA ARG A 134 11.59 -8.19 0.81
C ARG A 134 10.11 -8.07 0.49
N THR A 135 9.61 -6.85 0.26
CA THR A 135 8.21 -6.62 -0.13
C THR A 135 7.90 -7.18 -1.51
N ILE A 136 8.82 -7.06 -2.47
CA ILE A 136 8.66 -7.62 -3.82
C ILE A 136 8.79 -9.16 -3.79
N ARG A 137 9.69 -9.72 -2.98
CA ARG A 137 9.89 -11.18 -2.89
C ARG A 137 8.75 -11.90 -2.14
N ALA A 138 8.09 -11.23 -1.19
CA ALA A 138 6.96 -11.79 -0.44
C ALA A 138 5.63 -11.75 -1.21
N SER A 139 5.53 -10.95 -2.27
CA SER A 139 4.32 -10.82 -3.09
C SER A 139 4.34 -11.68 -4.36
N MET A 140 5.32 -12.56 -4.52
CA MET A 140 5.29 -13.64 -5.51
C MET A 140 4.70 -14.89 -4.83
N PRO A 141 3.38 -15.15 -4.91
CA PRO A 141 2.86 -16.44 -4.51
C PRO A 141 3.50 -17.47 -5.43
N VAL A 142 4.36 -18.33 -4.88
CA VAL A 142 4.74 -19.55 -5.57
C VAL A 142 3.43 -20.27 -5.88
N SER A 143 3.13 -20.39 -7.16
CA SER A 143 2.02 -21.18 -7.69
C SER A 143 2.35 -22.65 -7.41
N ALA A 144 2.23 -23.04 -6.15
CA ALA A 144 2.41 -24.38 -5.64
C ALA A 144 1.05 -24.91 -5.19
N ALA A 145 0.09 -24.97 -6.12
CA ALA A 145 -1.16 -25.71 -5.93
C ALA A 145 -1.77 -26.22 -7.25
N THR A 146 -0.97 -26.40 -8.31
CA THR A 146 -1.47 -26.97 -9.59
C THR A 146 -0.60 -28.10 -10.15
N ALA A 147 0.02 -28.92 -9.29
CA ALA A 147 0.63 -30.17 -9.77
C ALA A 147 0.67 -31.24 -8.69
N ALA A 148 -0.41 -32.03 -8.57
CA ALA A 148 -0.36 -33.49 -8.63
C ALA A 148 -1.74 -34.11 -8.33
N PRO A 149 -2.44 -34.64 -9.36
CA PRO A 149 -3.44 -35.68 -9.18
C PRO A 149 -2.73 -37.03 -9.07
N ALA A 150 -2.85 -37.71 -7.93
CA ALA A 150 -2.40 -39.10 -7.80
C ALA A 150 -3.29 -39.82 -6.77
N VAL A 151 -4.33 -40.46 -7.29
CA VAL A 151 -4.80 -41.81 -6.96
C VAL A 151 -4.60 -42.26 -5.50
N ALA A 152 -5.70 -42.24 -4.74
CA ALA A 152 -5.93 -43.23 -3.70
C ALA A 152 -7.44 -43.57 -3.67
N SER A 153 -7.76 -44.66 -4.37
CA SER A 153 -9.01 -45.39 -4.22
C SER A 153 -9.21 -45.79 -2.76
N ASN A 154 -10.35 -45.48 -2.13
CA ASN A 154 -11.26 -46.51 -1.62
C ASN A 154 -12.63 -45.94 -1.22
N GLU A 155 -13.61 -46.81 -1.39
CA GLU A 155 -15.05 -46.60 -1.47
C GLU A 155 -15.78 -46.31 -0.13
N PRO A 156 -17.09 -45.95 -0.21
CA PRO A 156 -17.89 -45.38 0.87
C PRO A 156 -18.43 -46.47 1.80
N VAL A 157 -18.61 -46.19 3.10
CA VAL A 157 -19.64 -46.84 3.95
C VAL A 157 -19.70 -46.20 5.36
N MET A 158 -20.89 -45.67 5.65
CA MET A 158 -21.64 -45.78 6.92
C MET A 158 -21.15 -45.07 8.19
N THR A 159 -21.82 -43.95 8.49
CA THR A 159 -22.05 -43.38 9.84
C THR A 159 -22.73 -44.42 10.76
N PRO A 160 -22.52 -44.40 12.10
CA PRO A 160 -23.08 -43.33 12.96
C PRO A 160 -22.28 -42.91 14.23
N VAL A 161 -22.52 -41.66 14.64
CA VAL A 161 -22.43 -41.01 15.98
C VAL A 161 -23.26 -41.83 17.03
N PRO A 162 -23.08 -41.87 18.40
CA PRO A 162 -22.66 -40.88 19.44
C PRO A 162 -21.87 -41.50 20.67
N PRO A 163 -21.91 -41.04 21.96
CA PRO A 163 -21.60 -39.72 22.61
C PRO A 163 -20.60 -39.76 23.83
N VAL A 164 -19.89 -38.63 24.13
CA VAL A 164 -19.63 -37.96 25.47
C VAL A 164 -18.76 -38.72 26.55
N PRO A 165 -18.22 -38.16 27.68
CA PRO A 165 -17.47 -36.92 28.06
C PRO A 165 -16.09 -37.12 28.80
N VAL A 166 -15.32 -36.03 28.93
CA VAL A 166 -14.48 -35.50 30.06
C VAL A 166 -13.69 -36.42 31.04
N LYS A 167 -12.39 -36.10 31.21
CA LYS A 167 -11.55 -36.06 32.46
C LYS A 167 -10.40 -35.07 32.17
N GLU A 168 -10.11 -33.96 32.85
CA GLU A 168 -9.95 -33.60 34.28
C GLU A 168 -8.99 -34.50 35.11
N ALA A 169 -8.09 -33.81 35.85
CA ALA A 169 -7.02 -34.24 36.78
C ALA A 169 -5.68 -34.65 36.14
N GLU A 170 -4.48 -34.32 36.64
CA GLU A 170 -3.96 -33.53 37.77
C GLU A 170 -2.44 -33.39 37.52
N HIS A 171 -1.80 -32.22 37.67
CA HIS A 171 -0.93 -31.83 38.79
C HIS A 171 -0.17 -32.95 39.52
N GLY A 172 1.16 -32.91 39.38
CA GLY A 172 2.17 -33.61 40.16
C GLY A 172 3.54 -33.03 39.82
#